data_AF-A0A0M8SNU9-F1
#
_entry.id   AF-A0A0M8SNU9-F1
#
_cell.length_a   1.000
_cell.length_b   1.000
_cell.length_c   1.000
_cell.angle_alpha   90.00
_cell.angle_beta   90.00
_cell.angle_gamma   90.00
#
_symmetry.space_group_name_H-M   'P 1'
#
loop_
_entity.id
_entity.type
_entity.pdbx_description
1 polymer ?
#
loop_
_entity_poly.entity_id
_entity_poly.type
_entity_poly.pdbx_seq_one_letter_code
_entity_poly.pdbx_strand_id
1 'polypeptide(L)' 'MTYRFGVLADSAESCAEGLAVLARLAELGVAVEVSQPPAQVGGARWIARVVPTTQAPADGEGLVER' A
#
# COMPACT_ATOMS: atom_id res chain seq x y z
N MET A 1 -7.92 -11.64 -6.00
CA MET A 1 -7.58 -11.39 -4.58
C MET A 1 -7.03 -9.97 -4.50
N THR A 2 -7.66 -9.05 -3.77
CA THR A 2 -7.20 -7.65 -3.68
C THR A 2 -6.20 -7.52 -2.55
N TYR A 3 -4.94 -7.21 -2.87
CA TYR A 3 -3.92 -6.92 -1.87
C TYR A 3 -4.22 -5.59 -1.17
N ARG A 4 -3.92 -5.48 0.12
CA ARG A 4 -4.06 -4.24 0.89
C ARG A 4 -2.77 -4.00 1.65
N PHE A 5 -2.28 -2.77 1.61
CA PHE A 5 -1.11 -2.36 2.36
C PHE A 5 -1.52 -1.41 3.47
N GLY A 6 -0.85 -1.51 4.61
CA GLY A 6 -1.13 -0.66 5.76
C GLY A 6 0.15 -0.30 6.51
N VAL A 7 0.15 0.90 7.07
CA VAL A 7 1.21 1.40 7.94
C VAL A 7 0.65 1.46 9.35
N LEU A 8 1.41 0.94 10.30
CA LEU A 8 1.15 1.09 11.74
C LEU A 8 2.29 1.90 12.34
N ALA A 9 1.97 2.92 13.13
CA ALA A 9 2.96 3.73 13.81
C ALA A 9 2.47 4.17 15.19
N ASP A 10 3.40 4.62 16.03
CA ASP A 10 3.17 5.21 17.35
C ASP A 10 2.97 6.73 17.33
N SER A 11 3.01 7.35 16.13
CA SER A 11 2.75 8.77 15.93
C SER A 11 2.04 9.02 14.58
N ALA A 12 1.37 10.18 14.48
CA ALA A 12 0.71 10.60 13.24
C ALA A 12 1.75 10.85 12.13
N GLU A 13 2.87 11.47 12.48
CA GLU A 13 3.96 11.82 11.56
C GLU A 13 4.58 10.58 10.93
N SER A 14 5.03 9.61 11.74
CA SER A 14 5.61 8.37 11.22
C SER A 14 4.59 7.55 10.41
N CYS A 15 3.31 7.64 10.74
CA CYS A 15 2.25 7.03 9.94
C CYS A 15 2.11 7.69 8.56
N ALA A 16 2.20 9.02 8.50
CA ALA A 16 2.15 9.78 7.26
C ALA A 16 3.40 9.56 6.40
N GLU A 17 4.58 9.49 7.00
CA GLU A 17 5.84 9.15 6.30
C GLU A 17 5.77 7.76 5.68
N GLY A 18 5.33 6.75 6.44
CA GLY A 18 5.14 5.40 5.90
C GLY A 18 4.11 5.37 4.75
N LEU A 19 3.03 6.17 4.85
CA LEU A 19 2.05 6.29 3.78
C LEU A 19 2.67 6.90 2.51
N ALA A 20 3.54 7.90 2.67
CA ALA A 20 4.28 8.49 1.56
C ALA A 20 5.25 7.48 0.92
N VAL A 21 5.86 6.58 1.70
CA VAL A 21 6.67 5.47 1.17
C VAL A 21 5.81 4.50 0.36
N LEU A 22 4.59 4.17 0.82
CA LEU A 22 3.69 3.32 0.04
C LEU A 22 3.27 3.96 -1.29
N ALA A 23 3.17 5.28 -1.37
CA ALA A 23 2.91 5.98 -2.64
C ALA A 23 4.06 5.80 -3.66
N ARG A 24 5.29 5.51 -3.20
CA ARG A 24 6.46 5.25 -4.06
C ARG A 24 6.37 3.93 -4.81
N LEU A 25 5.46 3.04 -4.43
CA LEU A 25 5.17 1.82 -5.19
C LEU A 25 4.72 2.12 -6.64
N ALA A 26 4.18 3.31 -6.90
CA ALA A 26 3.86 3.77 -8.25
C ALA A 26 5.09 3.83 -9.17
N GLU A 27 6.27 4.13 -8.62
CA GLU A 27 7.55 4.14 -9.36
C GLU A 27 7.97 2.72 -9.79
N LEU A 28 7.44 1.70 -9.14
CA LEU A 28 7.63 0.28 -9.46
C LEU A 28 6.46 -0.29 -10.28
N GLY A 29 5.57 0.57 -10.81
CA GLY A 29 4.43 0.17 -11.63
C GLY A 29 3.19 -0.28 -10.85
N VAL A 30 3.18 -0.10 -9.52
CA VAL A 30 2.03 -0.43 -8.68
C VAL A 30 1.37 0.86 -8.20
N ALA A 31 0.37 1.34 -8.94
CA ALA A 31 -0.42 2.48 -8.49
C ALA A 31 -1.26 2.08 -7.27
N VAL A 32 -1.30 2.95 -6.26
CA VAL A 32 -2.05 2.75 -5.03
C VAL A 32 -2.95 3.94 -4.74
N GLU A 33 -4.12 3.69 -4.18
CA GLU A 33 -5.07 4.69 -3.69
C GLU A 33 -5.20 4.61 -2.18
N VAL A 34 -5.27 5.77 -1.53
CA VAL A 34 -5.46 5.85 -0.08
C VAL A 34 -6.89 5.47 0.28
N SER A 35 -7.07 4.24 0.74
CA SER A 35 -8.34 3.75 1.28
C SER A 35 -8.64 4.26 2.70
N GLN A 36 -7.60 4.61 3.47
CA GLN A 36 -7.73 5.17 4.80
C GLN A 36 -6.57 6.13 5.08
N PRO A 37 -6.83 7.43 5.33
CA PRO A 37 -5.79 8.36 5.76
C PRO A 37 -5.27 7.98 7.17
N PRO A 38 -4.14 8.55 7.61
CA PRO A 38 -3.63 8.35 8.97
C PRO A 38 -4.74 8.66 10.00
N ALA A 39 -5.10 7.64 10.77
CA ALA A 39 -6.13 7.72 11.79
C ALA A 39 -5.66 7.03 13.07
N GLN A 40 -5.94 7.64 14.22
CA GLN A 40 -5.64 7.07 15.52
C GLN A 40 -6.66 5.97 15.85
N VAL A 41 -6.17 4.78 16.19
CA VAL A 41 -7.02 3.61 16.50
C VAL A 41 -7.05 3.24 17.98
N GLY A 42 -6.17 3.82 18.80
CA GLY A 42 -6.18 3.67 20.24
C GLY A 42 -4.81 3.87 20.89
N GLY A 43 -4.78 4.50 22.08
CA GLY A 43 -3.54 4.88 22.73
C GLY A 43 -2.70 5.76 21.80
N ALA A 44 -1.40 5.48 21.68
CA ALA A 44 -0.52 6.16 20.74
C ALA A 44 -0.55 5.57 19.31
N ARG A 45 -1.39 4.56 19.01
CA ARG A 45 -1.33 3.87 17.71
C ARG A 45 -2.11 4.59 16.60
N TRP A 46 -1.44 4.70 15.46
CA TRP A 46 -1.94 5.26 14.21
C TRP A 46 -1.91 4.22 13.10
N ILE A 47 -2.83 4.36 12.15
CA ILE A 47 -2.92 3.51 10.97
C ILE A 47 -3.29 4.30 9.71
N ALA A 48 -2.64 3.96 8.60
CA ALA A 48 -3.03 4.37 7.26
C ALA A 48 -3.10 3.15 6.35
N ARG A 49 -3.94 3.19 5.31
CA ARG A 49 -4.15 2.05 4.40
C ARG A 49 -4.25 2.49 2.96
N VAL A 50 -3.68 1.70 2.07
CA VAL A 50 -3.82 1.87 0.62
C VAL A 50 -4.27 0.57 -0.04
N VAL A 51 -4.91 0.71 -1.19
CA VAL A 51 -5.29 -0.38 -2.09
C VAL A 51 -4.61 -0.18 -3.44
N PRO A 52 -4.03 -1.21 -4.06
CA PRO A 52 -3.56 -1.12 -5.43
C PRO A 52 -4.73 -0.87 -6.38
N THR A 53 -4.58 0.10 -7.27
CA THR A 53 -5.58 0.43 -8.30
C THR A 53 -5.26 -0.21 -9.64
N THR A 54 -3.99 -0.51 -9.90
CA THR A 54 -3.59 -1.32 -11.05
C THR A 54 -3.60 -2.80 -10.65
N GLN A 55 -4.46 -3.58 -11.29
CA GLN A 55 -4.41 -5.03 -11.23
C GLN A 55 -3.04 -5.46 -11.79
N ALA A 56 -2.18 -6.09 -10.98
CA ALA A 56 -0.98 -6.73 -11.50
C ALA A 56 -1.38 -7.61 -12.70
N PRO A 57 -0.61 -7.66 -13.80
CA PRO A 57 -0.89 -8.59 -14.87
C PRO A 57 -0.94 -10.00 -14.26
N ALA A 58 -2.09 -10.65 -14.38
CA ALA A 58 -2.28 -12.01 -13.96
C ALA A 58 -1.71 -12.95 -15.04
N ASP A 59 -0.41 -12.84 -15.33
CA ASP A 59 0.25 -13.75 -16.28
C ASP A 59 1.06 -14.77 -15.49
N GLY A 60 0.32 -15.79 -15.08
CA GLY A 60 0.83 -17.12 -14.79
C GLY A 60 0.57 -18.07 -15.97
N GLU A 61 0.80 -17.64 -17.20
CA GLU A 61 0.83 -18.54 -18.37
C GLU A 61 2.12 -18.28 -19.18
N GLY A 62 2.90 -19.33 -19.42
CA GLY A 62 3.96 -19.29 -20.45
C GLY A 62 5.40 -19.60 -20.03
N LEU A 63 5.62 -20.61 -19.18
CA LEU A 63 6.78 -21.49 -19.37
C LEU A 63 6.59 -22.17 -20.74
N VAL A 64 7.27 -21.73 -21.81
CA VAL A 64 7.85 -22.54 -22.92
C VAL A 64 8.24 -21.69 -24.16
N GLU A 65 9.53 -21.81 -24.50
CA GLU A 65 10.15 -21.81 -25.83
C GLU A 65 10.09 -20.56 -26.72
N ARG A 66 11.25 -19.90 -26.89
CA ARG A 66 12.01 -19.79 -28.15
C ARG A 66 13.49 -19.47 -27.91
#